data_AF-A0A257MW65-F1
#
_entry.id   AF-A0A257MW65-F1
#
_cell.length_a   1.000
_cell.length_b   1.000
_cell.length_c   1.000
_cell.angle_alpha   90.00
_cell.angle_beta   90.00
_cell.angle_gamma   90.00
#
_symmetry.space_group_name_H-M   'P 1'
#
loop_
_entity.id
_entity.type
_entity.pdbx_description
1 polymer ?
#
loop_
_entity_poly.entity_id
_entity_poly.type
_entity_poly.pdbx_seq_one_letter_code
_entity_poly.pdbx_strand_id
1 'polypeptide(L)'
;MKTLAAALCLACFTHIAQAECDKNADKLIKAYSEHLVACENNTLVWRNGERQLYDDGKQKTFDQLLEQADVEDMFAFPYPVGANSYAPPAVNVDAGRIRNEEFFKRMYGATKDEVKNNLITLKWL
;
A
#
# COMPACT_ATOMS: atom_id res chain seq x y z
N MET A 1 62.35 -16.52 -1.87
CA MET A 1 61.34 -17.59 -1.88
C MET A 1 60.67 -17.63 -0.51
N LYS A 2 59.48 -17.00 -0.38
CA LYS A 2 58.46 -17.23 0.66
C LYS A 2 57.27 -16.31 0.31
N THR A 3 56.13 -16.95 0.08
CA THR A 3 54.89 -16.45 -0.51
C THR A 3 54.06 -15.61 0.47
N LEU A 4 53.52 -14.47 0.02
CA LEU A 4 52.33 -13.85 0.64
C LEU A 4 51.09 -14.33 -0.11
N ALA A 5 50.15 -14.95 0.61
CA ALA A 5 48.81 -15.26 0.10
C ALA A 5 47.88 -14.09 0.43
N ALA A 6 47.32 -13.45 -0.60
CA ALA A 6 46.25 -12.47 -0.44
C ALA A 6 44.90 -13.21 -0.51
N ALA A 7 44.16 -13.22 0.60
CA ALA A 7 42.79 -13.72 0.65
C ALA A 7 41.87 -12.66 0.04
N LEU A 8 41.34 -12.94 -1.15
CA LEU A 8 40.32 -12.12 -1.80
C LEU A 8 38.96 -12.54 -1.23
N CYS A 9 38.46 -11.79 -0.25
CA CYS A 9 37.12 -11.98 0.31
C CYS A 9 36.10 -11.36 -0.65
N LEU A 10 35.47 -12.19 -1.48
CA LEU A 10 34.42 -11.77 -2.41
C LEU A 10 33.10 -11.66 -1.64
N ALA A 11 32.79 -10.47 -1.12
CA ALA A 11 31.48 -10.18 -0.53
C ALA A 11 30.44 -10.04 -1.66
N CYS A 12 29.67 -11.10 -1.91
CA CYS A 12 28.46 -11.02 -2.71
C CYS A 12 27.42 -10.20 -1.94
N PHE A 13 27.33 -8.89 -2.24
CA PHE A 13 26.17 -8.10 -1.84
C PHE A 13 24.96 -8.59 -2.63
N THR A 14 24.15 -9.44 -2.01
CA THR A 14 22.79 -9.70 -2.48
C THR A 14 22.00 -8.40 -2.36
N HIS A 15 21.76 -7.70 -3.47
CA HIS A 15 20.75 -6.65 -3.50
C HIS A 15 19.39 -7.33 -3.32
N ILE A 16 18.90 -7.34 -2.08
CA ILE A 16 17.48 -7.52 -1.83
C ILE A 16 16.84 -6.26 -2.42
N ALA A 17 16.03 -6.41 -3.47
CA ALA A 17 15.18 -5.33 -3.94
C ALA A 17 14.27 -4.97 -2.78
N GLN A 18 14.55 -3.85 -2.12
CA GLN A 18 13.69 -3.34 -1.08
C GLN A 18 12.41 -2.89 -1.79
N ALA A 19 11.24 -3.32 -1.30
CA ALA A 19 10.00 -2.68 -1.69
C ALA A 19 10.14 -1.17 -1.44
N GLU A 20 9.61 -0.33 -2.33
CA GLU A 20 9.73 1.12 -2.29
C GLU A 20 8.39 1.77 -2.63
N CYS A 21 8.22 3.02 -2.20
CA CYS A 21 7.05 3.80 -2.57
C CYS A 21 7.00 4.02 -4.09
N ASP A 22 5.82 3.80 -4.70
CA ASP A 22 5.63 3.92 -6.14
C ASP A 22 4.71 5.11 -6.51
N LYS A 23 4.33 5.18 -7.79
CA LYS A 23 3.43 6.23 -8.29
C LYS A 23 2.00 6.12 -7.74
N ASN A 24 1.59 4.95 -7.25
CA ASN A 24 0.29 4.79 -6.62
C ASN A 24 0.30 5.33 -5.20
N ALA A 25 1.41 5.22 -4.47
CA ALA A 25 1.60 5.94 -3.20
C ALA A 25 1.42 7.46 -3.41
N ASP A 26 2.00 8.05 -4.46
CA ASP A 26 1.81 9.47 -4.79
C ASP A 26 0.34 9.84 -5.04
N LYS A 27 -0.38 8.99 -5.79
CA LYS A 27 -1.82 9.18 -6.03
C LYS A 27 -2.62 9.10 -4.73
N LEU A 28 -2.28 8.15 -3.86
CA LEU A 28 -2.93 7.96 -2.56
C LEU A 28 -2.72 9.20 -1.67
N ILE A 29 -1.48 9.69 -1.57
CA ILE A 29 -1.15 10.91 -0.80
C ILE A 29 -1.92 12.11 -1.35
N LYS A 30 -1.98 12.26 -2.68
CA LYS A 30 -2.74 13.35 -3.30
C LYS A 30 -4.24 13.26 -3.00
N ALA A 31 -4.81 12.06 -3.07
CA ALA A 31 -6.24 11.84 -2.82
C ALA A 31 -6.62 12.05 -1.35
N TYR A 32 -5.74 11.68 -0.43
CA TYR A 32 -5.96 11.75 1.02
C TYR A 32 -5.00 12.73 1.70
N SER A 33 -4.80 13.90 1.07
CA SER A 33 -3.83 14.90 1.54
C SER A 33 -4.15 15.49 2.91
N GLU A 34 -5.37 15.33 3.43
CA GLU A 34 -5.75 15.67 4.81
C GLU A 34 -5.27 14.64 5.85
N HIS A 35 -4.89 13.43 5.43
CA HIS A 35 -4.45 12.35 6.32
C HIS A 35 -2.98 11.97 6.11
N LEU A 36 -2.46 12.09 4.88
CA LEU A 36 -1.12 11.65 4.51
C LEU A 36 -0.22 12.83 4.14
N VAL A 37 1.07 12.69 4.43
CA VAL A 37 2.10 13.70 4.13
C VAL A 37 3.01 13.23 3.01
N ALA A 38 3.52 12.01 3.11
CA ALA A 38 4.54 11.46 2.22
C ALA A 38 4.54 9.93 2.24
N CYS A 39 5.32 9.33 1.35
CA CYS A 39 5.76 7.95 1.44
C CYS A 39 7.29 7.95 1.33
N GLU A 40 7.97 7.41 2.34
CA GLU A 40 9.42 7.43 2.47
C GLU A 40 9.92 6.04 2.81
N ASN A 41 10.87 5.51 2.03
CA ASN A 41 11.48 4.20 2.28
C ASN A 41 10.42 3.12 2.55
N ASN A 42 9.44 3.00 1.65
CA ASN A 42 8.35 2.02 1.73
C ASN A 42 7.38 2.21 2.91
N THR A 43 7.28 3.42 3.42
CA THR A 43 6.46 3.72 4.60
C THR A 43 5.63 4.96 4.37
N LEU A 44 4.32 4.83 4.48
CA LEU A 44 3.41 5.97 4.52
C LEU A 44 3.60 6.76 5.80
N VAL A 45 3.66 8.09 5.67
CA VAL A 45 3.76 9.04 6.77
C VAL A 45 2.43 9.76 6.91
N TRP A 46 1.77 9.54 8.04
CA TRP A 46 0.49 10.16 8.38
C TRP A 46 0.70 11.54 8.99
N ARG A 47 -0.29 12.44 8.84
CA ARG A 47 -0.25 13.80 9.39
C ARG A 47 -0.17 13.85 10.92
N ASN A 48 -0.69 12.83 11.59
CA ASN A 48 -0.59 12.67 13.05
C ASN A 48 0.80 12.15 13.49
N GLY A 49 1.73 11.93 12.56
CA GLY A 49 3.08 11.41 12.81
C GLY A 49 3.19 9.88 12.80
N GLU A 50 2.08 9.16 12.66
CA GLU A 50 2.11 7.70 12.55
C GLU A 50 2.77 7.25 11.23
N ARG A 51 3.28 6.02 11.26
CA ARG A 51 3.95 5.39 10.13
C ARG A 51 3.33 4.03 9.86
N GLN A 52 3.11 3.71 8.59
CA GLN A 52 2.51 2.45 8.15
C GLN A 52 3.29 1.89 6.96
N LEU A 53 3.57 0.58 6.97
CA LEU A 53 4.19 -0.11 5.84
C LEU A 53 3.33 0.07 4.58
N TYR A 54 3.98 0.36 3.45
CA TYR A 54 3.30 0.51 2.17
C TYR A 54 3.16 -0.83 1.44
N ASP A 55 4.27 -1.56 1.27
CA ASP A 55 4.37 -2.83 0.53
C ASP A 55 5.24 -3.84 1.29
N ASP A 56 4.75 -5.05 1.56
CA ASP A 56 5.47 -6.11 2.26
C ASP A 56 6.38 -6.95 1.35
N GLY A 57 6.39 -6.65 0.05
CA GLY A 57 7.20 -7.25 -0.99
C GLY A 57 6.75 -8.67 -1.37
N LYS A 58 5.59 -9.14 -0.91
CA LYS A 58 5.13 -10.51 -1.19
C LYS A 58 4.23 -10.55 -2.42
N GLN A 59 4.41 -11.59 -3.22
CA GLN A 59 3.42 -11.98 -4.21
C GLN A 59 2.28 -12.71 -3.52
N LYS A 60 1.06 -12.19 -3.65
CA LYS A 60 -0.13 -12.73 -2.99
C LYS A 60 -1.06 -13.39 -4.01
N THR A 61 -1.71 -14.48 -3.61
CA THR A 61 -2.85 -15.05 -4.36
C THR A 61 -4.07 -14.13 -4.24
N PHE A 62 -5.09 -14.34 -5.05
CA PHE A 62 -6.31 -13.53 -4.95
C PHE A 62 -6.96 -13.57 -3.56
N ASP A 63 -7.04 -14.75 -2.94
CA ASP A 63 -7.60 -14.89 -1.60
C ASP A 63 -6.70 -14.21 -0.54
N GLN A 64 -5.38 -14.24 -0.72
CA GLN A 64 -4.47 -13.51 0.15
C GLN A 64 -4.61 -11.99 0.00
N LEU A 65 -4.85 -11.48 -1.22
CA LEU A 65 -5.19 -10.07 -1.43
C LEU A 65 -6.48 -9.69 -0.69
N LEU A 66 -7.46 -10.57 -0.62
CA LEU A 66 -8.72 -10.25 0.09
C LEU A 66 -8.53 -10.19 1.61
N GLU A 67 -7.72 -11.08 2.18
CA GLU A 67 -7.65 -11.28 3.63
C GLU A 67 -6.43 -10.62 4.29
N GLN A 68 -5.35 -10.37 3.55
CA GLN A 68 -4.03 -10.00 4.08
C GLN A 68 -3.37 -8.87 3.26
N ALA A 69 -4.16 -8.06 2.57
CA ALA A 69 -3.65 -6.93 1.81
C ALA A 69 -3.06 -5.84 2.70
N ASP A 70 -1.95 -5.28 2.24
CA ASP A 70 -1.33 -4.01 2.57
C ASP A 70 -1.76 -2.93 1.57
N VAL A 71 -1.11 -1.76 1.60
CA VAL A 71 -1.68 -0.54 1.04
C VAL A 71 -1.47 -0.45 -0.48
N GLU A 72 -0.33 -0.90 -0.97
CA GLU A 72 -0.04 -1.09 -2.38
C GLU A 72 -1.01 -2.07 -3.08
N ASP A 73 -1.45 -3.11 -2.38
CA ASP A 73 -2.32 -4.17 -2.89
C ASP A 73 -3.71 -3.63 -3.27
N MET A 74 -4.14 -2.52 -2.66
CA MET A 74 -5.36 -1.81 -3.04
C MET A 74 -5.34 -1.35 -4.50
N PHE A 75 -4.17 -1.30 -5.13
CA PHE A 75 -3.95 -0.93 -6.52
C PHE A 75 -3.66 -2.13 -7.45
N ALA A 76 -3.81 -3.38 -6.97
CA ALA A 76 -3.49 -4.59 -7.73
C ALA A 76 -4.24 -4.71 -9.08
N PHE A 77 -5.46 -4.15 -9.16
CA PHE A 77 -6.28 -4.19 -10.37
C PHE A 77 -6.55 -2.77 -10.91
N PRO A 78 -6.15 -2.46 -12.15
CA PRO A 78 -6.48 -1.19 -12.75
C PRO A 78 -7.97 -1.12 -13.08
N TYR A 79 -8.57 0.07 -12.94
CA TYR A 79 -9.90 0.33 -13.47
C TYR A 79 -9.87 0.36 -15.00
N PRO A 80 -10.72 -0.41 -15.70
CA PRO A 80 -10.80 -0.36 -17.15
C PRO A 80 -11.30 1.01 -17.61
N VAL A 81 -10.73 1.50 -18.71
CA VAL A 81 -11.05 2.80 -19.31
C VAL A 81 -11.62 2.65 -20.72
N GLY A 82 -12.36 3.66 -21.18
CA GLY A 82 -12.94 3.68 -22.54
C GLY A 82 -13.99 2.59 -22.74
N ALA A 83 -14.11 2.05 -23.96
CA ALA A 83 -15.12 1.04 -24.29
C ALA A 83 -15.07 -0.21 -23.39
N ASN A 84 -13.88 -0.54 -22.84
CA ASN A 84 -13.69 -1.69 -21.96
C ASN A 84 -14.28 -1.48 -20.55
N SER A 85 -14.62 -0.25 -20.14
CA SER A 85 -15.19 0.00 -18.81
C SER A 85 -16.61 -0.55 -18.64
N TYR A 86 -17.28 -0.87 -19.75
CA TYR A 86 -18.63 -1.43 -19.77
C TYR A 86 -18.64 -2.95 -19.90
N ALA A 87 -17.49 -3.58 -20.12
CA ALA A 87 -17.39 -5.03 -20.19
C ALA A 87 -17.59 -5.63 -18.79
N PRO A 88 -18.28 -6.78 -18.67
CA PRO A 88 -18.30 -7.52 -17.41
C PRO A 88 -16.86 -7.83 -16.96
N PRO A 89 -16.53 -7.65 -15.67
CA PRO A 89 -15.20 -7.99 -15.18
C PRO A 89 -14.94 -9.49 -15.34
N ALA A 90 -13.70 -9.83 -15.70
CA ALA A 90 -13.24 -11.21 -15.65
C ALA A 90 -13.21 -11.69 -14.19
N VAL A 91 -13.22 -13.02 -14.01
CA VAL A 91 -13.09 -13.62 -12.67
C VAL A 91 -11.84 -13.06 -11.99
N ASN A 92 -12.03 -12.56 -10.76
CA ASN A 92 -10.97 -12.01 -9.92
C ASN A 92 -10.24 -10.77 -10.47
N VAL A 93 -10.81 -10.08 -11.45
CA VAL A 93 -10.34 -8.76 -11.91
C VAL A 93 -11.29 -7.70 -11.36
N ASP A 94 -11.11 -7.36 -10.09
CA ASP A 94 -12.11 -6.65 -9.29
C ASP A 94 -11.50 -5.39 -8.65
N ALA A 95 -11.40 -4.32 -9.45
CA ALA A 95 -10.80 -3.06 -9.04
C ALA A 95 -11.58 -2.41 -7.87
N GLY A 96 -10.85 -2.10 -6.80
CA GLY A 96 -11.41 -1.53 -5.56
C GLY A 96 -12.01 -2.55 -4.59
N ARG A 97 -11.90 -3.85 -4.87
CA ARG A 97 -12.30 -4.89 -3.91
C ARG A 97 -11.26 -5.12 -2.81
N ILE A 98 -9.99 -5.08 -3.18
CA ILE A 98 -8.86 -5.24 -2.26
C ILE A 98 -8.77 -4.02 -1.35
N ARG A 99 -8.71 -4.25 -0.04
CA ARG A 99 -8.72 -3.19 0.98
C ARG A 99 -7.80 -3.56 2.14
N ASN A 100 -6.91 -2.65 2.52
CA ASN A 100 -6.19 -2.75 3.78
C ASN A 100 -7.04 -2.20 4.93
N GLU A 101 -7.47 -3.07 5.85
CA GLU A 101 -8.36 -2.68 6.96
C GLU A 101 -7.68 -1.68 7.91
N GLU A 102 -6.39 -1.87 8.20
CA GLU A 102 -5.63 -1.01 9.11
C GLU A 102 -5.59 0.45 8.63
N PHE A 103 -5.38 0.67 7.33
CA PHE A 103 -5.38 1.98 6.70
C PHE A 103 -6.71 2.71 6.92
N PHE A 104 -7.84 2.03 6.72
CA PHE A 104 -9.16 2.63 6.93
C PHE A 104 -9.49 2.85 8.40
N LYS A 105 -9.04 1.98 9.30
CA LYS A 105 -9.15 2.18 10.75
C LYS A 105 -8.41 3.44 11.21
N ARG A 106 -7.21 3.69 10.68
CA ARG A 106 -6.46 4.93 10.96
C ARG A 106 -7.17 6.19 10.46
N MET A 107 -7.87 6.08 9.33
CA MET A 107 -8.59 7.22 8.75
C MET A 107 -9.93 7.52 9.45
N TYR A 108 -10.71 6.49 9.75
CA TYR A 108 -12.09 6.65 10.19
C TYR A 108 -12.34 6.30 11.66
N GLY A 109 -11.40 5.62 12.32
CA GLY A 109 -11.54 5.09 13.68
C GLY A 109 -11.49 3.57 13.70
N ALA A 110 -10.77 3.00 14.67
CA ALA A 110 -10.63 1.57 14.87
C ALA A 110 -11.78 0.97 15.70
N THR A 111 -12.50 1.81 16.45
CA THR A 111 -13.65 1.41 17.26
C THR A 111 -14.94 2.09 16.81
N LYS A 112 -16.08 1.49 17.16
CA LYS A 112 -17.40 2.07 16.92
C LYS A 112 -17.53 3.49 17.49
N ASP A 113 -16.97 3.73 18.66
CA ASP A 113 -17.10 5.04 19.33
C ASP A 113 -16.16 6.08 18.70
N GLU A 114 -14.95 5.69 18.29
CA GLU A 114 -14.08 6.55 17.48
C GLU A 114 -14.75 6.94 16.16
N VAL A 115 -15.32 5.97 15.43
CA VAL A 115 -16.04 6.25 14.18
C VAL A 115 -17.18 7.24 14.42
N LYS A 116 -17.99 7.03 15.46
CA LYS A 116 -19.09 7.95 15.79
C LYS A 116 -18.62 9.38 16.07
N ASN A 117 -17.49 9.53 16.76
CA ASN A 117 -16.94 10.84 17.07
C ASN A 117 -16.47 11.59 15.82
N ASN A 118 -16.16 10.86 14.74
CA ASN A 118 -15.75 11.43 13.45
C ASN A 118 -16.92 11.72 12.49
N LEU A 119 -18.15 11.29 12.81
CA LEU A 119 -19.31 11.53 11.95
C LEU A 119 -19.77 12.98 12.01
N ILE A 120 -20.16 13.51 10.85
CA ILE A 120 -20.82 14.81 10.73
C ILE A 120 -22.27 14.64 10.28
N THR A 121 -23.16 15.50 10.78
CA THR A 121 -24.57 15.50 10.32
C THR A 121 -24.68 16.23 8.99
N LEU A 122 -25.07 15.50 7.94
CA LEU A 122 -25.44 16.08 6.64
C LEU A 122 -26.95 16.35 6.62
N LYS A 123 -27.33 17.59 6.31
CA LYS A 123 -28.73 17.93 5.99
C LYS A 123 -28.96 17.63 4.51
N TRP A 124 -29.73 16.59 4.23
CA TRP A 124 -30.19 16.31 2.86
C TRP A 124 -31.31 17.29 2.50
N LEU A 125 -31.16 17.94 1.34
CA LEU A 125 -32.11 18.90 0.76
C LEU A 125 -32.94 18.24 -0.34
#